data_AF-A0A6B9YTA9-F1
#
_entry.id   AF-A0A6B9YTA9-F1
#
_cell.length_a   1.000
_cell.length_b   1.000
_cell.length_c   1.000
_cell.angle_alpha   90.00
_cell.angle_beta   90.00
_cell.angle_gamma   90.00
#
_symmetry.space_group_name_H-M   'P 1'
#
loop_
_entity.id
_entity.type
_entity.pdbx_description
1 polymer ?
#
loop_
_entity_poly.entity_id
_entity_poly.type
_entity_poly.pdbx_seq_one_letter_code
_entity_poly.pdbx_strand_id
1 'polypeptide(L)'
;MLIEVPTGAEKFSEADLTGLREELLHANLDSWQAADVISHYLVTRGYGVSAPAARSSASRLESTGYSVERMKEEFEKLAMVA
;
A
#
# COMPACT_ATOMS: atom_id res chain seq x y z
N MET A 1 -18.79 30.99 1.89
CA MET A 1 -18.24 29.70 2.31
C MET A 1 -18.32 28.78 1.11
N LEU A 2 -17.21 28.52 0.43
CA LEU A 2 -17.16 27.48 -0.59
C LEU A 2 -17.03 26.16 0.17
N ILE A 3 -18.01 25.27 -0.01
CA ILE A 3 -17.91 23.90 0.45
C ILE A 3 -16.95 23.24 -0.53
N GLU A 4 -15.71 22.99 -0.11
CA GLU A 4 -14.81 22.09 -0.82
C GLU A 4 -15.45 20.70 -0.76
N VAL A 5 -16.10 20.31 -1.86
CA VAL A 5 -16.51 18.93 -2.07
C VAL A 5 -15.20 18.16 -2.25
N PRO A 6 -14.84 17.21 -1.36
CA PRO A 6 -13.60 16.46 -1.53
C PRO A 6 -13.68 15.70 -2.85
N THR A 7 -12.97 16.19 -3.86
CA THR A 7 -12.90 15.63 -5.20
C THR A 7 -12.11 14.34 -5.13
N GLY A 8 -12.82 13.23 -4.87
CA GLY A 8 -12.26 11.89 -4.77
C GLY A 8 -11.44 11.73 -3.49
N ALA A 9 -11.89 10.88 -2.57
CA ALA A 9 -11.00 10.41 -1.52
C ALA A 9 -9.75 9.82 -2.20
N GLU A 10 -8.57 10.42 -1.98
CA GLU A 10 -7.33 9.80 -2.41
C GLU A 10 -7.30 8.39 -1.82
N LYS A 11 -7.36 7.37 -2.68
CA LYS A 11 -7.48 5.96 -2.28
C LYS A 11 -6.34 5.54 -1.33
N PHE A 12 -5.17 6.16 -1.52
CA PHE A 12 -3.98 6.00 -0.71
C PHE A 12 -3.39 7.40 -0.46
N SER A 13 -3.66 7.96 0.72
CA SER A 13 -3.09 9.25 1.10
C SER A 13 -1.59 9.14 1.38
N GLU A 14 -0.84 10.20 1.11
CA GLU A 14 0.61 10.23 1.37
C GLU A 14 0.92 9.99 2.86
N ALA A 15 0.10 10.52 3.76
CA ALA A 15 0.24 10.34 5.20
C ALA A 15 0.08 8.86 5.61
N ASP A 16 -0.94 8.17 5.10
CA ASP A 16 -1.16 6.75 5.38
C ASP A 16 -0.02 5.88 4.83
N LEU A 17 0.44 6.17 3.62
CA LEU A 17 1.53 5.43 2.99
C LEU A 17 2.86 5.67 3.70
N THR A 18 3.09 6.87 4.20
CA THR A 18 4.27 7.18 5.02
C THR A 18 4.24 6.38 6.32
N GLY A 19 3.09 6.31 7.00
CA GLY A 19 2.92 5.47 8.19
C GLY A 19 3.22 4.00 7.90
N LEU A 20 2.62 3.44 6.84
CA LEU A 20 2.85 2.05 6.42
C LEU A 20 4.32 1.79 6.06
N ARG A 21 4.97 2.74 5.37
CA ARG A 21 6.38 2.64 5.00
C ARG A 21 7.26 2.49 6.24
N GLU A 22 7.02 3.31 7.26
CA GLU A 22 7.78 3.25 8.50
C GLU A 22 7.58 1.89 9.20
N GLU A 23 6.36 1.33 9.20
CA GLU A 23 6.13 -0.02 9.71
C GLU A 23 6.93 -1.07 8.92
N LEU A 24 6.88 -1.03 7.59
CA LEU A 24 7.58 -1.98 6.73
C LEU A 24 9.11 -1.91 6.87
N LEU A 25 9.67 -0.71 7.04
CA LEU A 25 11.11 -0.52 7.19
C LEU A 25 11.62 -0.90 8.59
N HIS A 26 10.86 -0.62 9.65
CA HIS A 26 11.33 -0.80 11.03
C HIS A 26 10.97 -2.15 11.64
N ALA A 27 10.00 -2.89 11.09
CA ALA A 27 9.54 -4.14 11.68
C ALA A 27 10.44 -5.37 11.36
N ASN A 28 11.54 -5.19 10.61
CA ASN A 28 12.48 -6.27 10.23
C ASN A 28 11.77 -7.53 9.69
N LEU A 29 10.82 -7.30 8.78
CA LEU A 29 9.93 -8.31 8.22
C LEU A 29 10.61 -9.07 7.08
N ASP A 30 10.34 -10.38 6.97
CA ASP A 30 10.65 -11.10 5.75
C ASP A 30 9.60 -10.84 4.65
N SER A 31 9.91 -11.22 3.40
CA SER A 31 9.05 -11.00 2.23
C SER A 31 7.59 -11.50 2.38
N TRP A 32 7.36 -12.58 3.14
CA TRP A 32 6.02 -13.08 3.43
C TRP A 32 5.28 -12.18 4.40
N GLN A 33 5.94 -11.77 5.48
CA GLN A 33 5.35 -10.92 6.50
C GLN A 33 5.05 -9.52 5.94
N ALA A 34 5.95 -8.95 5.13
CA ALA A 34 5.70 -7.69 4.43
C ALA A 34 4.49 -7.78 3.49
N ALA A 35 4.31 -8.91 2.81
CA ALA A 35 3.14 -9.15 1.97
C ALA A 35 1.83 -9.23 2.77
N ASP A 36 1.86 -9.81 3.96
CA ASP A 36 0.71 -9.86 4.87
C ASP A 36 0.30 -8.46 5.35
N VAL A 37 1.27 -7.64 5.76
CA VAL A 37 1.06 -6.25 6.16
C VAL A 37 0.45 -5.42 5.02
N ILE A 38 0.99 -5.54 3.80
CA ILE A 38 0.44 -4.88 2.61
C ILE A 38 -0.99 -5.37 2.31
N SER A 39 -1.21 -6.68 2.39
CA SER A 39 -2.54 -7.28 2.17
C SER A 39 -3.55 -6.76 3.19
N HIS A 40 -3.19 -6.70 4.46
CA HIS A 40 -4.04 -6.20 5.53
C HIS A 40 -4.36 -4.70 5.34
N TYR A 41 -3.37 -3.89 4.98
CA TYR A 41 -3.56 -2.47 4.64
C TYR A 41 -4.55 -2.25 3.49
N LEU A 42 -4.55 -3.13 2.48
CA LEU A 42 -5.46 -3.08 1.34
C LEU A 42 -6.86 -3.60 1.70
N VAL A 43 -6.96 -4.70 2.44
CA VAL A 43 -8.22 -5.29 2.91
C VAL A 43 -8.99 -4.33 3.82
N THR A 44 -8.31 -3.62 4.73
CA THR A 44 -8.93 -2.60 5.59
C THR A 44 -9.54 -1.42 4.80
N ARG A 45 -9.13 -1.24 3.54
CA ARG A 45 -9.69 -0.25 2.60
C ARG A 45 -10.71 -0.85 1.62
N GLY A 46 -11.03 -2.13 1.77
CA GLY A 46 -12.01 -2.84 0.93
C GLY A 46 -11.43 -3.44 -0.36
N TYR A 47 -10.11 -3.51 -0.51
CA TYR A 47 -9.48 -4.15 -1.66
C TYR A 47 -9.13 -5.61 -1.33
N GLY A 48 -9.72 -6.54 -2.09
CA GLY A 48 -9.30 -7.94 -2.06
C GLY A 48 -7.96 -8.11 -2.76
N VAL A 49 -6.98 -8.76 -2.14
CA VAL A 49 -5.70 -9.02 -2.78
C VAL A 49 -5.33 -10.47 -2.62
N SER A 50 -4.87 -11.08 -3.72
CA SER A 50 -4.33 -12.44 -3.66
C SER A 50 -2.93 -12.42 -3.05
N ALA A 51 -2.62 -13.41 -2.20
CA ALA A 51 -1.30 -13.54 -1.57
C ALA A 51 -0.11 -13.52 -2.57
N PRO A 52 -0.19 -14.15 -3.76
CA PRO A 52 0.88 -14.06 -4.76
C PRO A 52 1.09 -12.64 -5.30
N ALA A 53 0.02 -11.88 -5.48
CA ALA A 53 0.09 -10.50 -5.97
C ALA A 53 0.70 -9.57 -4.92
N ALA A 54 0.22 -9.64 -3.67
CA ALA A 54 0.78 -8.88 -2.55
C ALA A 54 2.28 -9.12 -2.40
N ARG A 55 2.69 -10.39 -2.48
CA ARG A 55 4.10 -10.75 -2.35
C ARG A 55 4.96 -10.23 -3.50
N SER A 56 4.46 -10.34 -4.72
CA SER A 56 5.16 -9.80 -5.88
C SER A 56 5.37 -8.29 -5.77
N SER A 57 4.37 -7.56 -5.27
CA SER A 57 4.50 -6.12 -5.00
C SER A 57 5.45 -5.84 -3.82
N ALA A 58 5.39 -6.60 -2.73
CA ALA A 58 6.31 -6.45 -1.60
C ALA A 58 7.78 -6.54 -2.04
N SER A 59 8.14 -7.56 -2.83
CA SER A 59 9.51 -7.73 -3.33
C SER A 59 9.95 -6.60 -4.28
N ARG A 60 9.04 -6.04 -5.09
CA ARG A 60 9.34 -4.88 -5.95
C ARG A 60 9.58 -3.61 -5.12
N LEU A 61 8.76 -3.40 -4.09
CA LEU A 61 8.84 -2.23 -3.21
C LEU A 61 10.09 -2.26 -2.33
N GLU A 62 10.45 -3.44 -1.81
CA GLU A 62 11.67 -3.66 -1.03
C GLU A 62 12.92 -3.19 -1.79
N SER A 63 13.01 -3.50 -3.10
CA SER A 63 14.12 -3.08 -3.97
C SER A 63 14.24 -1.55 -4.12
N THR A 64 13.20 -0.80 -3.76
CA THR A 64 13.15 0.67 -3.81
C THR A 64 13.15 1.33 -2.43
N GLY A 65 13.27 0.56 -1.34
CA GLY A 65 13.17 1.08 0.03
C GLY A 65 11.78 1.62 0.35
N TYR A 66 10.73 1.04 -0.25
CA TYR A 66 9.34 1.41 -0.05
C TYR A 66 9.08 2.91 -0.26
N SER A 67 9.53 3.49 -1.39
CA SER A 67 9.23 4.90 -1.66
C SER A 67 7.71 5.13 -1.77
N VAL A 68 7.22 6.21 -1.18
CA VAL A 68 5.77 6.48 -1.09
C VAL A 68 5.11 6.55 -2.48
N GLU A 69 5.79 7.17 -3.45
CA GLU A 69 5.36 7.21 -4.85
C GLU A 69 5.16 5.80 -5.42
N ARG A 70 6.14 4.90 -5.23
CA ARG A 70 6.06 3.52 -5.73
C ARG A 70 5.02 2.69 -5.00
N MET A 71 4.86 2.91 -3.70
CA MET A 71 3.80 2.26 -2.92
C MET A 71 2.43 2.64 -3.47
N LYS A 72 2.21 3.93 -3.77
CA LYS A 72 0.96 4.41 -4.38
C LYS A 72 0.70 3.71 -5.72
N GLU A 73 1.67 3.74 -6.63
CA GLU A 73 1.55 3.11 -7.96
C GLU A 73 1.26 1.59 -7.86
N GLU A 74 1.95 0.87 -6.99
CA GLU A 74 1.76 -0.57 -6.84
C GLU A 74 0.43 -0.92 -6.18
N PHE A 75 -0.02 -0.13 -5.20
CA PHE A 75 -1.30 -0.38 -4.53
C PHE A 75 -2.49 -0.05 -5.41
N GLU A 76 -2.39 0.97 -6.25
CA GLU A 76 -3.39 1.24 -7.28
C GLU A 76 -3.50 0.08 -8.27
N LYS A 77 -2.37 -0.50 -8.71
CA LYS A 77 -2.39 -1.70 -9.56
C LYS A 77 -3.03 -2.90 -8.85
N LEU A 78 -2.68 -3.16 -7.60
CA LEU A 78 -3.27 -4.25 -6.81
C LEU A 78 -4.79 -4.06 -6.64
N ALA A 79 -5.23 -2.83 -6.38
CA ALA A 79 -6.65 -2.50 -6.25
C ALA A 79 -7.44 -2.61 -7.56
N MET A 80 -6.78 -2.55 -8.73
CA MET A 80 -7.43 -2.70 -10.05
C MET A 80 -7.60 -4.16 -10.48
N VAL A 81 -6.83 -5.09 -9.89
CA VAL A 81 -6.82 -6.52 -10.26
C VAL A 81 -7.67 -7.36 -9.28
N ALA A 82 -8.20 -6.73 -8.23
CA ALA A 82 -9.03 -7.31 -7.17
C ALA A 82 -10.43 -7.74 -7.64
#